data_AF-A0A7K3YB89-F1
#
_entry.id   AF-A0A7K3YB89-F1
#
_cell.length_a   1.000
_cell.length_b   1.000
_cell.length_c   1.000
_cell.angle_alpha   90.00
_cell.angle_beta   90.00
_cell.angle_gamma   90.00
#
_symmetry.space_group_name_H-M   'P 1'
#
loop_
_entity.id
_entity.type
_entity.pdbx_description
1 polymer ?
#
loop_
_entity_poly.entity_id
_entity_poly.type
_entity_poly.pdbx_seq_one_letter_code
_entity_poly.pdbx_strand_id
1 'polypeptide(L)'
;MIAIVLGTRPEIIKMSPIIRECEAKHLDYFILHSGQHYSYDMDRAFFEELELPEPKYNLDVGSGTQAGQTAKILTGIEDVLVK
;
A
#
# COMPACT_ATOMS: atom_id res chain seq x y z
N MET A 1 -9.31 -5.79 -12.24
CA MET A 1 -8.30 -5.08 -11.44
C MET A 1 -8.77 -4.80 -10.02
N ILE A 2 -8.05 -5.30 -9.01
CA ILE A 2 -8.22 -5.00 -7.58
C ILE A 2 -7.07 -4.12 -7.11
N ALA A 3 -7.36 -2.98 -6.48
CA ALA A 3 -6.35 -2.14 -5.85
C ALA A 3 -6.31 -2.43 -4.34
N ILE A 4 -5.19 -2.94 -3.83
CA ILE A 4 -4.96 -3.16 -2.40
C ILE A 4 -4.22 -1.94 -1.87
N VAL A 5 -4.95 -1.05 -1.18
CA VAL A 5 -4.42 0.18 -0.60
C VAL A 5 -4.07 -0.07 0.86
N LEU A 6 -2.84 0.26 1.25
CA LEU A 6 -2.34 0.12 2.61
C LEU A 6 -1.23 1.16 2.90
N GLY A 7 -0.88 1.37 4.16
CA GLY A 7 0.17 2.34 4.50
C GLY A 7 0.77 2.21 5.89
N THR A 8 0.46 1.13 6.61
CA THR A 8 0.99 0.84 7.93
C THR A 8 1.39 -0.63 8.04
N ARG A 9 2.34 -0.93 8.91
CA ARG A 9 2.72 -2.31 9.25
C ARG A 9 1.52 -3.22 9.61
N PRO A 10 0.57 -2.84 10.48
CA PRO A 10 -0.59 -3.69 10.75
C PRO A 10 -1.45 -3.99 9.52
N GLU A 11 -1.52 -3.07 8.55
CA GLU A 11 -2.24 -3.30 7.29
C GLU A 11 -1.47 -4.27 6.40
N ILE A 12 -0.14 -4.15 6.28
CA ILE A 12 0.70 -5.11 5.51
C ILE A 12 0.47 -6.54 6.03
N ILE A 13 0.57 -6.73 7.35
CA ILE A 13 0.37 -8.05 7.98
C ILE A 13 -1.05 -8.57 7.73
N LYS A 14 -2.08 -7.73 7.89
CA LYS A 14 -3.48 -8.14 7.71
C LYS A 14 -3.86 -8.38 6.25
N MET A 15 -3.21 -7.69 5.31
CA MET A 15 -3.48 -7.84 3.87
C MET A 15 -2.68 -8.98 3.24
N SER A 16 -1.58 -9.44 3.85
CA SER A 16 -0.79 -10.60 3.42
C SER A 16 -1.64 -11.81 2.95
N PRO A 17 -2.61 -12.33 3.73
CA PRO A 17 -3.45 -13.45 3.27
C PRO A 17 -4.33 -13.10 2.06
N ILE A 18 -4.78 -11.85 1.92
CA ILE A 18 -5.59 -11.40 0.78
C ILE A 18 -4.72 -11.32 -0.48
N ILE A 19 -3.50 -10.78 -0.37
CA ILE A 19 -2.53 -10.70 -1.46
C ILE A 19 -2.22 -12.10 -1.99
N ARG A 20 -1.91 -13.05 -1.11
CA ARG A 20 -1.65 -14.45 -1.48
C ARG A 20 -2.83 -15.11 -2.18
N GLU A 21 -4.05 -14.83 -1.73
CA GLU A 21 -5.26 -15.36 -2.39
C GLU A 21 -5.45 -14.75 -3.78
N CYS A 22 -5.11 -13.47 -3.98
CA CYS A 22 -5.10 -12.86 -5.30
C CYS A 22 -4.08 -13.52 -6.24
N GLU A 23 -2.86 -13.82 -5.76
CA GLU A 23 -1.83 -14.54 -6.52
C GLU A 23 -2.28 -15.96 -6.89
N ALA A 24 -2.79 -16.72 -5.90
CA ALA A 24 -3.22 -18.10 -6.07
C ALA A 24 -4.37 -18.23 -7.09
N LYS A 25 -5.26 -17.24 -7.16
CA LYS A 25 -6.36 -17.19 -8.13
C LYS A 25 -6.00 -16.50 -9.44
N HIS A 26 -4.76 -16.04 -9.61
CA HIS A 26 -4.32 -15.27 -10.77
C HIS A 26 -5.23 -14.05 -11.04
N LEU A 27 -5.68 -13.38 -9.98
CA LEU A 27 -6.47 -12.16 -10.11
C LEU A 27 -5.58 -11.03 -10.60
N ASP A 28 -6.14 -10.16 -11.42
CA ASP A 28 -5.51 -8.89 -11.77
C ASP A 28 -5.62 -7.95 -10.56
N TYR A 29 -4.51 -7.73 -9.86
CA TYR A 29 -4.41 -6.84 -8.70
C TYR A 29 -3.07 -6.07 -8.67
N PHE A 30 -3.04 -5.01 -7.88
CA PHE A 30 -1.80 -4.35 -7.51
C PHE A 30 -1.88 -3.77 -6.09
N ILE A 31 -0.70 -3.51 -5.51
CA ILE A 31 -0.56 -2.88 -4.19
C ILE A 31 -0.23 -1.40 -4.39
N LEU A 32 -0.93 -0.54 -3.65
CA LEU A 32 -0.69 0.89 -3.56
C LEU A 32 -0.35 1.24 -2.11
N HIS A 33 0.89 1.66 -1.88
CA HIS A 33 1.36 2.08 -0.57
C HIS A 33 1.15 3.58 -0.37
N SER A 34 0.56 4.01 0.74
CA SER A 34 0.30 5.44 0.96
C SER A 34 1.57 6.24 1.34
N GLY A 35 2.59 5.58 1.89
CA GLY A 35 3.83 6.25 2.31
C GLY A 35 3.63 7.25 3.46
N GLN A 36 2.59 7.07 4.28
CA GLN A 36 2.26 7.96 5.40
C GLN A 36 3.17 7.81 6.63
N HIS A 37 4.01 6.76 6.66
CA HIS A 37 4.96 6.47 7.74
C HIS A 37 6.40 6.73 7.27
N TYR A 38 7.27 7.17 8.19
CA TYR A 38 8.60 7.68 7.84
C TYR A 38 9.65 6.62 7.45
N SER A 39 9.46 5.36 7.81
CA SER A 39 10.49 4.34 7.65
C SER A 39 10.14 3.40 6.50
N TYR A 40 10.35 3.88 5.28
CA TYR A 40 10.26 3.07 4.06
C TYR A 40 11.08 1.77 4.19
N ASP A 41 12.27 1.84 4.80
CA ASP A 41 13.13 0.68 5.05
C ASP A 41 12.49 -0.35 5.99
N MET A 42 11.66 0.09 6.94
CA MET A 42 10.98 -0.82 7.86
C MET A 42 9.81 -1.52 7.17
N ASP A 43 9.03 -0.79 6.36
CA ASP A 43 7.90 -1.38 5.63
C ASP A 43 8.42 -2.41 4.61
N ARG A 44 9.52 -2.10 3.92
CA ARG A 44 10.19 -3.04 2.99
C ARG A 44 10.58 -4.36 3.66
N ALA A 45 11.14 -4.31 4.87
CA ALA A 45 11.48 -5.53 5.61
C ALA A 45 10.25 -6.43 5.82
N PHE A 46 9.05 -5.87 6.04
CA PHE A 46 7.83 -6.67 6.17
C PHE A 46 7.36 -7.30 4.85
N PHE A 47 7.52 -6.60 3.72
CA PHE A 47 7.23 -7.20 2.41
C PHE A 47 8.16 -8.39 2.14
N GLU A 48 9.45 -8.23 2.43
CA GLU A 48 10.45 -9.29 2.28
C GLU A 48 10.19 -10.47 3.25
N GLU A 49 9.98 -10.21 4.54
CA GLU A 49 9.71 -11.24 5.56
C GLU A 49 8.42 -12.02 5.31
N LEU A 50 7.40 -11.37 4.75
CA LEU A 50 6.11 -11.99 4.44
C LEU A 50 6.06 -12.59 3.02
N GLU A 51 7.15 -12.51 2.27
CA GLU A 51 7.27 -12.94 0.87
C GLU A 51 6.16 -12.33 -0.01
N LEU A 52 5.91 -11.04 0.16
CA LEU A 52 4.92 -10.28 -0.60
C LEU A 52 5.58 -9.53 -1.76
N PRO A 53 4.88 -9.33 -2.89
CA PRO A 53 5.37 -8.48 -3.96
C PRO A 53 5.45 -7.01 -3.53
N GLU A 54 6.42 -6.31 -4.10
CA GLU A 54 6.60 -4.86 -3.89
C GLU A 54 5.38 -4.06 -4.36
N PRO A 55 5.04 -2.93 -3.70
CA PRO A 55 4.02 -2.02 -4.17
C PRO A 55 4.27 -1.53 -5.59
N LYS A 56 3.23 -1.57 -6.43
CA LYS A 56 3.29 -1.01 -7.79
C LYS A 56 3.34 0.52 -7.76
N TYR A 57 2.67 1.11 -6.77
CA TYR A 57 2.64 2.55 -6.55
C TYR A 57 2.95 2.86 -5.10
N ASN A 58 3.68 3.94 -4.87
CA ASN A 58 3.87 4.57 -3.56
C ASN A 58 3.50 6.05 -3.69
N LEU A 59 2.65 6.55 -2.79
CA LEU A 59 2.18 7.94 -2.83
C LEU A 59 3.11 8.92 -2.12
N ASP A 60 4.07 8.43 -1.33
CA ASP A 60 5.04 9.24 -0.60
C ASP A 60 4.41 10.40 0.20
N VAL A 61 3.23 10.16 0.80
CA VAL A 61 2.43 11.17 1.51
C VAL A 61 3.23 11.83 2.63
N GLY A 62 4.09 11.05 3.28
CA GLY A 62 4.88 11.42 4.43
C GLY A 62 4.01 11.70 5.66
N SER A 63 4.64 12.28 6.65
CA SER A 63 4.03 12.69 7.90
C SER A 63 3.37 14.07 7.81
N GLY A 64 2.37 14.31 8.64
CA GLY A 64 1.71 15.61 8.73
C GLY A 64 0.58 15.61 9.75
N THR A 65 -0.28 16.63 9.68
CA THR A 65 -1.55 16.60 10.42
C THR A 65 -2.45 15.52 9.86
N GLN A 66 -3.31 14.94 10.69
CA GLN A 66 -4.24 13.90 10.27
C GLN A 66 -5.03 14.31 9.02
N ALA A 67 -5.63 15.52 9.04
CA ALA A 67 -6.37 16.05 7.90
C ALA A 67 -5.50 16.22 6.64
N GLY A 68 -4.26 16.69 6.80
CA GLY A 68 -3.33 16.87 5.69
C GLY A 68 -2.90 15.54 5.06
N GLN A 69 -2.61 14.53 5.88
CA GLN A 69 -2.29 13.19 5.38
C GLN A 69 -3.49 12.55 4.68
N THR A 70 -4.69 12.60 5.30
CA THR A 70 -5.91 12.08 4.69
C THR A 70 -6.19 12.72 3.33
N ALA A 71 -6.07 14.06 3.22
CA ALA A 71 -6.28 14.75 1.95
C ALA A 71 -5.30 14.28 0.86
N LYS A 72 -4.01 14.20 1.19
CA LYS A 72 -2.98 13.73 0.24
C LYS A 72 -3.19 12.29 -0.20
N ILE A 73 -3.61 11.40 0.71
CA ILE A 73 -3.92 10.00 0.39
C ILE A 73 -5.09 9.95 -0.60
N LEU A 74 -6.16 10.68 -0.33
CA LEU A 74 -7.34 10.69 -1.20
C LEU A 74 -6.99 11.18 -2.61
N THR A 75 -6.29 12.30 -2.73
CA THR A 75 -5.89 12.85 -4.04
C THR A 75 -4.90 11.94 -4.76
N GLY A 76 -3.94 11.33 -4.04
CA GLY A 76 -2.96 10.43 -4.64
C GLY A 76 -3.58 9.12 -5.13
N ILE A 77 -4.58 8.58 -4.42
CA ILE A 77 -5.36 7.42 -4.89
C ILE A 77 -6.13 7.80 -6.17
N GLU A 78 -6.77 8.97 -6.22
CA GLU A 78 -7.47 9.44 -7.41
C GLU A 78 -6.54 9.53 -8.62
N ASP A 79 -5.34 10.08 -8.45
CA ASP A 79 -4.32 10.16 -9.51
C ASP A 79 -3.92 8.80 -10.09
N VAL A 80 -3.98 7.72 -9.31
CA VAL A 80 -3.63 6.36 -9.77
C VAL A 80 -4.83 5.64 -10.38
N LEU A 81 -6.04 5.85 -9.85
CA LEU A 81 -7.21 5.06 -10.23
C LEU A 81 -8.09 5.68 -11.32
N VAL A 82 -8.06 7.01 -11.47
CA VAL A 82 -9.01 7.76 -12.32
C VAL A 82 -8.33 8.34 -13.56
N LYS A 83 -7.00 8.35 -13.63
CA LYS A 83 -6.25 8.74 -14.84
C LYS A 83 -6.21 7.64 -15.89
#